data_AF-A0A1Y2M748-F1
#
_entry.id   AF-A0A1Y2M748-F1
#
_cell.length_a   1.000
_cell.length_b   1.000
_cell.length_c   1.000
_cell.angle_alpha   90.00
_cell.angle_beta   90.00
_cell.angle_gamma   90.00
#
_symmetry.space_group_name_H-M   'P 1'
#
loop_
_entity.id
_entity.type
_entity.pdbx_description
1 polymer ?
#
loop_
_entity_poly.entity_id
_entity_poly.type
_entity_poly.pdbx_seq_one_letter_code
_entity_poly.pdbx_strand_id
1 'polypeptide(L)'
;MTGVLCVWVTDMPSAAEQWYEDEYIPQMMSRYSTRVLLGDYIGTPLDEELNGVATRDADWKSFAVYEVEDVQTASDATYDASNQPLTADHPMQGSRFDVRPYEELKRWQNDAEWNGDGADVASILFWEWQPHEGCEKPVLESFEHELGPMFAQAPEILRLRWFKIKNAATMNGNSYDTLKTEEQHTYMVFVELDCEDWPWEQLFALNSMPCWIDNFEAQKTVKWQASHYIVKRNYEGENRQQL
;
A
#
# COMPACT_ATOMS: atom_id res chain seq x y z
N MET A 1 -9.39 -15.14 1.24
CA MET A 1 -10.04 -13.80 1.38
C MET A 1 -9.27 -12.83 0.52
N THR A 2 -9.95 -11.95 -0.21
CA THR A 2 -9.30 -11.01 -1.13
C THR A 2 -8.46 -10.00 -0.37
N GLY A 3 -7.39 -9.54 -1.00
CA GLY A 3 -6.47 -8.62 -0.36
C GLY A 3 -5.46 -8.06 -1.35
N VAL A 4 -4.39 -7.51 -0.79
CA VAL A 4 -3.23 -7.10 -1.56
C VAL A 4 -1.95 -7.61 -0.94
N LEU A 5 -0.96 -7.89 -1.77
CA LEU A 5 0.42 -8.06 -1.34
C LEU A 5 1.17 -6.79 -1.74
N CYS A 6 1.66 -6.06 -0.75
CA CYS A 6 2.39 -4.82 -0.95
C CYS A 6 3.90 -5.10 -0.85
N VAL A 7 4.68 -4.61 -1.81
CA VAL A 7 6.13 -4.76 -1.84
C VAL A 7 6.78 -3.39 -2.01
N TRP A 8 7.40 -2.89 -0.95
CA TRP A 8 8.25 -1.70 -1.01
C TRP A 8 9.68 -2.09 -1.25
N VAL A 9 10.37 -1.32 -2.10
CA VAL A 9 11.78 -1.55 -2.42
C VAL A 9 12.57 -0.26 -2.20
N THR A 10 13.72 -0.40 -1.53
CA THR A 10 14.72 0.66 -1.43
C THR A 10 16.11 0.11 -1.74
N ASP A 11 17.04 1.02 -2.01
CA ASP A 11 18.43 0.71 -2.40
C ASP A 11 18.52 -0.24 -3.62
N MET A 12 17.58 -0.11 -4.56
CA MET A 12 17.61 -0.82 -5.84
C MET A 12 18.72 -0.26 -6.74
N PRO A 13 19.69 -1.09 -7.19
CA PRO A 13 20.66 -0.65 -8.19
C PRO A 13 19.94 -0.34 -9.50
N SER A 14 20.27 0.77 -10.16
CA SER A 14 19.62 1.14 -11.42
C SER A 14 19.82 0.12 -12.54
N ALA A 15 20.90 -0.69 -12.48
CA ALA A 15 21.11 -1.80 -13.41
C ALA A 15 20.12 -2.96 -13.24
N ALA A 16 19.40 -3.02 -12.10
CA ALA A 16 18.45 -4.07 -11.76
C ALA A 16 16.99 -3.64 -11.92
N GLU A 17 16.72 -2.34 -12.13
CA GLU A 17 15.37 -1.79 -12.35
C GLU A 17 14.63 -2.52 -13.48
N GLN A 18 15.29 -2.65 -14.64
CA GLN A 18 14.67 -3.29 -15.79
C GLN A 18 14.32 -4.77 -15.49
N TRP A 19 15.23 -5.49 -14.84
CA TRP A 19 14.99 -6.89 -14.46
C TRP A 19 13.82 -6.99 -13.47
N TYR A 20 13.73 -6.09 -12.50
CA TYR A 20 12.64 -6.06 -11.51
C TYR A 20 11.28 -5.84 -12.19
N GLU A 21 11.23 -4.91 -13.14
CA GLU A 21 10.02 -4.57 -13.90
C GLU A 21 9.62 -5.65 -14.91
N ASP A 22 10.56 -6.12 -15.71
CA ASP A 22 10.26 -6.95 -16.88
C ASP A 22 10.23 -8.46 -16.56
N GLU A 23 10.88 -8.89 -15.47
CA GLU A 23 11.00 -10.32 -15.11
C GLU A 23 10.35 -10.65 -13.76
N TYR A 24 10.77 -9.97 -12.68
CA TYR A 24 10.35 -10.34 -11.33
C TYR A 24 8.86 -10.07 -11.07
N ILE A 25 8.39 -8.85 -11.36
CA ILE A 25 6.98 -8.48 -11.16
C ILE A 25 6.04 -9.42 -11.95
N PRO A 26 6.23 -9.63 -13.27
CA PRO A 26 5.41 -10.56 -14.04
C PRO A 26 5.46 -12.01 -13.51
N GLN A 27 6.64 -12.48 -13.07
CA GLN A 27 6.76 -13.81 -12.48
C GLN A 27 5.94 -13.93 -11.20
N MET A 28 6.05 -12.98 -10.27
CA MET A 28 5.29 -12.98 -9.02
C MET A 28 3.79 -12.86 -9.28
N MET A 29 3.41 -12.00 -10.23
CA MET A 29 2.05 -11.82 -10.67
C MET A 29 1.42 -13.14 -11.14
N SER A 30 2.10 -13.86 -12.04
CA SER A 30 1.60 -15.11 -12.62
C SER A 30 1.21 -16.16 -11.57
N ARG A 31 1.87 -16.13 -10.40
CA ARG A 31 1.68 -17.10 -9.32
C ARG A 31 0.45 -16.77 -8.47
N TYR A 32 0.23 -15.50 -8.11
CA TYR A 32 -0.69 -15.16 -7.02
C TYR A 32 -1.62 -13.97 -7.29
N SER A 33 -1.44 -13.24 -8.39
CA SER A 33 -2.08 -11.95 -8.62
C SER A 33 -2.85 -11.89 -9.94
N THR A 34 -3.92 -11.10 -9.95
CA THR A 34 -4.69 -10.78 -11.16
C THR A 34 -4.28 -9.44 -11.76
N ARG A 35 -3.74 -8.53 -10.95
CA ARG A 35 -3.28 -7.20 -11.36
C ARG A 35 -2.10 -6.74 -10.51
N VAL A 36 -1.18 -5.99 -11.11
CA VAL A 36 -0.09 -5.33 -10.36
C VAL A 36 0.00 -3.88 -10.75
N LEU A 37 0.08 -3.00 -9.75
CA LEU A 37 0.45 -1.61 -9.95
C LEU A 37 1.86 -1.40 -9.43
N LEU A 38 2.74 -0.94 -10.30
CA LEU A 38 4.08 -0.47 -9.95
C LEU A 38 4.07 1.06 -9.94
N GLY A 39 4.53 1.66 -8.85
CA GLY A 39 4.68 3.10 -8.73
C GLY A 39 6.02 3.54 -8.19
N ASP A 40 6.37 4.78 -8.54
CA ASP A 40 7.56 5.49 -8.06
C ASP A 40 7.13 6.55 -7.05
N TYR A 41 7.87 6.68 -5.95
CA TYR A 41 7.56 7.65 -4.90
C TYR A 41 7.80 9.07 -5.40
N ILE A 42 6.84 9.96 -5.16
CA ILE A 42 6.90 11.36 -5.63
C ILE A 42 6.90 12.40 -4.49
N GLY A 43 7.03 11.95 -3.24
CA GLY A 43 6.91 12.84 -2.08
C GLY A 43 5.50 12.82 -1.50
N THR A 44 5.33 13.44 -0.34
CA THR A 44 4.01 13.84 0.15
C THR A 44 4.02 15.33 0.48
N PRO A 45 2.90 16.04 0.34
CA PRO A 45 2.79 17.41 0.83
C PRO A 45 2.96 17.51 2.36
N LEU A 46 2.85 16.38 3.07
CA LEU A 46 2.97 16.31 4.52
C LEU A 46 4.43 16.25 4.99
N ASP A 47 5.36 15.88 4.11
CA ASP A 47 6.79 15.70 4.43
C ASP A 47 7.41 17.00 4.99
N GLU A 48 6.96 18.17 4.50
CA GLU A 48 7.46 19.48 4.92
C GLU A 48 6.60 20.16 6.00
N GLU A 49 5.31 19.82 6.09
CA GLU A 49 4.34 20.59 6.88
C GLU A 49 4.17 20.10 8.33
N LEU A 50 4.45 18.82 8.60
CA LEU A 50 4.01 18.17 9.83
C LEU A 50 5.08 18.02 10.94
N ASN A 51 6.24 18.69 10.84
CA ASN A 51 7.28 18.71 11.90
C ASN A 51 7.65 17.31 12.47
N GLY A 52 7.67 16.27 11.63
CA GLY A 52 7.98 14.89 12.05
C GLY A 52 6.76 14.03 12.42
N VAL A 53 5.54 14.57 12.33
CA VAL A 53 4.30 13.77 12.24
C VAL A 53 4.19 13.20 10.83
N ALA A 54 3.62 12.00 10.71
CA ALA A 54 3.45 11.25 9.46
C ALA A 54 4.75 10.78 8.76
N THR A 55 5.90 10.86 9.43
CA THR A 55 7.19 10.48 8.85
C THR A 55 7.24 8.99 8.53
N ARG A 56 7.66 8.68 7.30
CA ARG A 56 7.84 7.32 6.79
C ARG A 56 8.91 6.55 7.57
N ASP A 57 8.70 5.25 7.73
CA ASP A 57 9.62 4.32 8.39
C ASP A 57 10.89 4.01 7.58
N ALA A 58 10.87 4.20 6.25
CA ALA A 58 12.05 4.21 5.41
C ALA A 58 11.86 5.08 4.15
N ASP A 59 12.96 5.34 3.43
CA ASP A 59 12.93 6.05 2.16
C ASP A 59 12.58 5.09 1.00
N TRP A 60 11.31 4.69 0.96
CA TRP A 60 10.80 3.82 -0.09
C TRP A 60 10.76 4.57 -1.42
N LYS A 61 11.46 4.04 -2.43
CA LYS A 61 11.54 4.65 -3.76
C LYS A 61 10.59 4.02 -4.76
N SER A 62 10.48 2.69 -4.73
CA SER A 62 9.61 1.93 -5.62
C SER A 62 8.66 1.09 -4.81
N PHE A 63 7.47 0.88 -5.37
CA PHE A 63 6.40 0.19 -4.70
C PHE A 63 5.53 -0.59 -5.67
N ALA A 64 5.23 -1.85 -5.35
CA ALA A 64 4.35 -2.71 -6.12
C ALA A 64 3.19 -3.24 -5.28
N VAL A 65 1.95 -3.11 -5.79
CA VAL A 65 0.74 -3.72 -5.22
C VAL A 65 0.29 -4.86 -6.10
N TYR A 66 0.19 -6.06 -5.54
CA TYR A 66 -0.39 -7.21 -6.22
C TYR A 66 -1.81 -7.42 -5.68
N GLU A 67 -2.82 -7.42 -6.55
CA GLU A 67 -4.19 -7.78 -6.20
C GLU A 67 -4.34 -9.29 -6.11
N VAL A 68 -4.64 -9.80 -4.91
CA VAL A 68 -4.67 -11.24 -4.65
C VAL A 68 -6.07 -11.70 -4.27
N GLU A 69 -6.51 -12.81 -4.86
CA GLU A 69 -7.81 -13.44 -4.53
C GLU A 69 -7.79 -14.10 -3.15
N ASP A 70 -6.62 -14.62 -2.76
CA ASP A 70 -6.41 -15.21 -1.44
C ASP A 70 -5.11 -14.71 -0.78
N VAL A 71 -5.29 -13.79 0.16
CA VAL A 71 -4.19 -13.20 0.94
C VAL A 71 -3.41 -14.23 1.74
N GLN A 72 -4.05 -15.33 2.19
CA GLN A 72 -3.34 -16.35 2.95
C GLN A 72 -2.33 -17.08 2.07
N THR A 73 -2.75 -17.50 0.87
CA THR A 73 -1.86 -18.11 -0.12
C THR A 73 -0.70 -17.18 -0.49
N ALA A 74 -0.96 -15.89 -0.72
CA ALA A 74 0.09 -14.90 -1.01
C ALA A 74 1.03 -14.67 0.19
N SER A 75 0.49 -14.66 1.41
CA SER A 75 1.28 -14.56 2.65
C SER A 75 2.20 -15.77 2.81
N ASP A 76 1.69 -16.99 2.63
CA ASP A 76 2.49 -18.21 2.77
C ASP A 76 3.61 -18.26 1.71
N ALA A 77 3.31 -17.82 0.48
CA ALA A 77 4.30 -17.69 -0.57
C ALA A 77 5.41 -16.66 -0.24
N THR A 78 5.11 -15.62 0.52
CA THR A 78 6.10 -14.62 0.96
C THR A 78 7.20 -15.25 1.84
N TYR A 79 6.92 -16.39 2.46
CA TYR A 79 7.87 -17.17 3.28
C TYR A 79 8.65 -18.23 2.50
N ASP A 80 8.27 -18.49 1.24
CA ASP A 80 8.94 -19.47 0.41
C ASP A 80 10.26 -18.89 -0.12
N ALA A 81 11.38 -19.52 0.26
CA ALA A 81 12.71 -19.13 -0.19
C ALA A 81 12.86 -19.15 -1.73
N SER A 82 12.03 -19.91 -2.46
CA SER A 82 12.02 -19.93 -3.92
C SER A 82 11.35 -18.71 -4.56
N ASN A 83 10.65 -17.89 -3.77
CA ASN A 83 10.15 -16.57 -4.16
C ASN A 83 11.15 -15.45 -3.86
N GLN A 84 12.31 -15.77 -3.28
CA GLN A 84 13.31 -14.79 -2.89
C GLN A 84 14.30 -14.56 -4.04
N PRO A 85 14.45 -13.33 -4.55
CA PRO A 85 15.34 -13.09 -5.68
C PRO A 85 16.83 -13.11 -5.29
N LEU A 86 17.19 -13.19 -4.01
CA LEU A 86 18.51 -12.76 -3.55
C LEU A 86 19.48 -13.93 -3.37
N THR A 87 20.27 -14.20 -4.41
CA THR A 87 21.57 -14.89 -4.28
C THR A 87 22.71 -13.86 -4.29
N ALA A 88 23.92 -14.25 -3.86
CA ALA A 88 25.05 -13.34 -3.73
C ALA A 88 25.49 -12.67 -5.06
N ASP A 89 25.11 -13.23 -6.21
CA ASP A 89 25.44 -12.71 -7.54
C ASP A 89 24.24 -12.04 -8.24
N HIS A 90 23.13 -11.83 -7.53
CA HIS A 90 21.89 -11.35 -8.10
C HIS A 90 21.91 -9.82 -8.34
N PRO A 91 21.32 -9.29 -9.42
CA PRO A 91 21.26 -7.85 -9.70
C PRO A 91 20.68 -6.99 -8.56
N MET A 92 19.73 -7.55 -7.80
CA MET A 92 19.11 -6.90 -6.62
C MET A 92 19.94 -7.02 -5.33
N GLN A 93 21.21 -7.42 -5.41
CA GLN A 93 22.07 -7.51 -4.23
C GLN A 93 22.20 -6.14 -3.54
N GLY A 94 21.94 -6.12 -2.23
CA GLY A 94 21.99 -4.91 -1.41
C GLY A 94 20.67 -4.13 -1.36
N SER A 95 19.67 -4.51 -2.16
CA SER A 95 18.33 -3.95 -2.04
C SER A 95 17.62 -4.48 -0.80
N ARG A 96 16.78 -3.64 -0.22
CA ARG A 96 15.83 -4.02 0.82
C ARG A 96 14.43 -4.10 0.24
N PHE A 97 13.74 -5.19 0.54
CA PHE A 97 12.33 -5.40 0.23
C PHE A 97 11.55 -5.49 1.54
N ASP A 98 10.47 -4.73 1.65
CA ASP A 98 9.46 -4.92 2.69
C ASP A 98 8.20 -5.47 2.04
N VAL A 99 7.84 -6.70 2.40
CA VAL A 99 6.70 -7.42 1.84
C VAL A 99 5.62 -7.54 2.92
N ARG A 100 4.43 -7.00 2.65
CA ARG A 100 3.34 -6.94 3.61
C ARG A 100 2.03 -7.41 2.96
N PRO A 101 1.53 -8.61 3.27
CA PRO A 101 0.19 -9.04 2.91
C PRO A 101 -0.88 -8.34 3.76
N TYR A 102 -1.91 -7.83 3.10
CA TYR A 102 -3.03 -7.11 3.69
C TYR A 102 -4.36 -7.74 3.27
N GLU A 103 -5.23 -7.95 4.25
CA GLU A 103 -6.60 -8.43 4.06
C GLU A 103 -7.56 -7.25 3.93
N GLU A 104 -8.43 -7.29 2.92
CA GLU A 104 -9.42 -6.23 2.70
C GLU A 104 -10.52 -6.33 3.76
N LEU A 105 -10.74 -5.24 4.50
CA LEU A 105 -11.83 -5.11 5.46
C LEU A 105 -13.05 -4.44 4.83
N LYS A 106 -12.81 -3.40 4.05
CA LYS A 106 -13.87 -2.59 3.44
C LYS A 106 -13.40 -1.91 2.17
N ARG A 107 -14.35 -1.67 1.28
CA ARG A 107 -14.15 -0.97 0.01
C ARG A 107 -15.26 0.05 -0.18
N TRP A 108 -14.85 1.24 -0.64
CA TRP A 108 -15.72 2.25 -1.18
C TRP A 108 -15.29 2.49 -2.62
N GLN A 109 -16.19 2.26 -3.56
CA GLN A 109 -15.95 2.38 -4.99
C GLN A 109 -17.22 2.91 -5.63
N ASN A 110 -17.07 3.84 -6.57
CA ASN A 110 -18.18 4.27 -7.39
C ASN A 110 -18.27 3.38 -8.64
N ASP A 111 -18.93 2.23 -8.48
CA ASP A 111 -19.08 1.24 -9.56
C ASP A 111 -19.86 1.78 -10.79
N ALA A 112 -20.54 2.93 -10.65
CA ALA A 112 -21.27 3.56 -11.75
C ALA A 112 -20.36 4.43 -12.64
N GLU A 113 -19.26 4.94 -12.10
CA GLU A 113 -18.37 5.90 -12.79
C GLU A 113 -17.06 5.26 -13.22
N TRP A 114 -16.57 4.25 -12.50
CA TRP A 114 -15.33 3.55 -12.83
C TRP A 114 -15.57 2.05 -13.08
N ASN A 115 -15.06 1.55 -14.20
CA ASN A 115 -15.21 0.17 -14.66
C ASN A 115 -14.16 -0.80 -14.08
N GLY A 116 -13.22 -0.30 -13.27
CA GLY A 116 -12.12 -1.09 -12.70
C GLY A 116 -10.88 -1.19 -13.60
N ASP A 117 -10.83 -0.46 -14.72
CA ASP A 117 -9.67 -0.42 -15.62
C ASP A 117 -8.47 0.19 -14.90
N GLY A 118 -7.39 -0.56 -14.80
CA GLY A 118 -6.20 -0.10 -14.12
C GLY A 118 -5.41 0.96 -14.89
N ALA A 119 -5.69 1.14 -16.19
CA ALA A 119 -5.11 2.20 -16.99
C ALA A 119 -5.60 3.60 -16.58
N ASP A 120 -6.76 3.68 -15.93
CA ASP A 120 -7.30 4.95 -15.42
C ASP A 120 -6.60 5.41 -14.13
N VAL A 121 -5.83 4.52 -13.46
CA VAL A 121 -5.14 4.86 -12.22
C VAL A 121 -3.83 5.58 -12.53
N ALA A 122 -3.80 6.89 -12.30
CA ALA A 122 -2.61 7.71 -12.48
C ALA A 122 -1.69 7.71 -11.26
N SER A 123 -2.26 7.67 -10.05
CA SER A 123 -1.46 7.65 -8.82
C SER A 123 -2.15 6.89 -7.69
N ILE A 124 -1.37 6.60 -6.65
CA ILE A 124 -1.78 5.79 -5.52
C ILE A 124 -1.35 6.46 -4.21
N LEU A 125 -2.29 6.65 -3.30
CA LEU A 125 -2.03 7.12 -1.94
C LEU A 125 -2.18 5.97 -0.93
N PHE A 126 -1.20 5.88 -0.04
CA PHE A 126 -1.22 5.03 1.13
C PHE A 126 -1.35 5.87 2.38
N TRP A 127 -2.22 5.43 3.26
CA TRP A 127 -2.28 5.92 4.62
C TRP A 127 -2.24 4.73 5.57
N GLU A 128 -1.09 4.54 6.19
CA GLU A 128 -0.83 3.45 7.13
C GLU A 128 -0.96 3.96 8.55
N TRP A 129 -1.64 3.21 9.43
CA TRP A 129 -1.80 3.61 10.81
C TRP A 129 -1.84 2.47 11.83
N GLN A 130 -1.52 2.83 13.08
CA GLN A 130 -1.52 1.99 14.26
C GLN A 130 -2.24 2.70 15.41
N PRO A 131 -3.44 2.24 15.80
CA PRO A 131 -4.05 2.69 17.04
C PRO A 131 -3.19 2.26 18.24
N HIS A 132 -3.09 3.11 19.26
CA HIS A 132 -2.52 2.70 20.53
C HIS A 132 -3.40 1.67 21.24
N GLU A 133 -2.81 0.97 22.20
CA GLU A 133 -3.51 -0.06 22.98
C GLU A 133 -4.80 0.50 23.62
N GLY A 134 -5.93 -0.19 23.40
CA GLY A 134 -7.25 0.23 23.90
C GLY A 134 -7.97 1.26 23.04
N CYS A 135 -7.34 1.83 22.02
CA CYS A 135 -7.93 2.83 21.13
C CYS A 135 -8.44 2.27 19.80
N GLU A 136 -8.20 0.99 19.48
CA GLU A 136 -8.53 0.37 18.19
C GLU A 136 -10.01 0.56 17.83
N LYS A 137 -10.93 0.07 18.65
CA LYS A 137 -12.38 0.10 18.36
C LYS A 137 -12.91 1.50 18.01
N PRO A 138 -12.75 2.55 18.83
CA PRO A 138 -13.27 3.88 18.49
C PRO A 138 -12.63 4.46 17.23
N VAL A 139 -11.33 4.22 16.98
CA VAL A 139 -10.66 4.67 15.76
C VAL A 139 -11.26 3.98 14.53
N LEU A 140 -11.53 2.68 14.60
CA LEU A 140 -12.14 1.94 13.49
C LEU A 140 -13.56 2.41 13.21
N GLU A 141 -14.37 2.63 14.25
CA GLU A 141 -15.74 3.13 14.11
C GLU A 141 -15.76 4.51 13.46
N SER A 142 -14.90 5.44 13.93
CA SER A 142 -14.74 6.76 13.33
C SER A 142 -14.30 6.68 11.86
N PHE A 143 -13.34 5.83 11.54
CA PHE A 143 -12.89 5.70 10.16
C PHE A 143 -13.98 5.11 9.26
N GLU A 144 -14.62 4.03 9.68
CA GLU A 144 -15.61 3.32 8.89
C GLU A 144 -16.86 4.16 8.59
N HIS A 145 -17.30 4.98 9.55
CA HIS A 145 -18.56 5.71 9.46
C HIS A 145 -18.43 7.16 9.02
N GLU A 146 -17.25 7.78 9.20
CA GLU A 146 -17.05 9.21 8.91
C GLU A 146 -15.96 9.42 7.86
N LEU A 147 -14.71 9.07 8.17
CA LEU A 147 -13.56 9.45 7.33
C LEU A 147 -13.57 8.71 5.99
N GLY A 148 -13.74 7.39 5.97
CA GLY A 148 -13.78 6.59 4.74
C GLY A 148 -14.85 7.06 3.76
N PRO A 149 -16.12 7.19 4.18
CA PRO A 149 -17.19 7.73 3.34
C PRO A 149 -16.96 9.18 2.87
N MET A 150 -16.30 10.01 3.68
CA MET A 150 -15.98 11.40 3.31
C MET A 150 -14.94 11.42 2.19
N PHE A 151 -13.85 10.66 2.32
CA PHE A 151 -12.84 10.55 1.26
C PHE A 151 -13.38 9.92 -0.01
N ALA A 152 -14.23 8.90 0.08
CA ALA A 152 -14.81 8.23 -1.08
C ALA A 152 -15.74 9.14 -1.94
N GLN A 153 -16.04 10.36 -1.49
CA GLN A 153 -16.78 11.36 -2.26
C GLN A 153 -15.87 12.28 -3.08
N ALA A 154 -14.55 12.19 -2.93
CA ALA A 154 -13.62 12.98 -3.73
C ALA A 154 -13.70 12.54 -5.20
N PRO A 155 -13.88 13.47 -6.14
CA PRO A 155 -14.01 13.13 -7.56
C PRO A 155 -12.75 12.49 -8.14
N GLU A 156 -11.57 12.78 -7.57
CA GLU A 156 -10.30 12.22 -8.00
C GLU A 156 -10.13 10.74 -7.57
N ILE A 157 -10.91 10.28 -6.58
CA ILE A 157 -10.79 8.93 -6.02
C ILE A 157 -11.63 7.94 -6.83
N LEU A 158 -10.94 7.06 -7.56
CA LEU A 158 -11.55 5.95 -8.29
C LEU A 158 -12.01 4.85 -7.33
N ARG A 159 -11.16 4.53 -6.36
CA ARG A 159 -11.41 3.46 -5.38
C ARG A 159 -10.63 3.70 -4.10
N LEU A 160 -11.32 3.55 -2.97
CA LEU A 160 -10.75 3.58 -1.63
C LEU A 160 -10.96 2.22 -0.96
N ARG A 161 -9.88 1.61 -0.49
CA ARG A 161 -9.90 0.31 0.17
C ARG A 161 -9.19 0.39 1.51
N TRP A 162 -9.77 -0.26 2.51
CA TRP A 162 -9.23 -0.33 3.86
C TRP A 162 -8.89 -1.77 4.21
N PHE A 163 -7.70 -1.95 4.78
CA PHE A 163 -7.10 -3.24 5.03
C PHE A 163 -6.54 -3.37 6.44
N LYS A 164 -6.38 -4.63 6.87
CA LYS A 164 -5.59 -5.02 8.03
C LYS A 164 -4.43 -5.90 7.61
N ILE A 165 -3.25 -5.61 8.16
CA ILE A 165 -2.05 -6.39 7.88
C ILE A 165 -2.22 -7.80 8.45
N LYS A 166 -1.83 -8.80 7.65
CA LYS A 166 -1.74 -10.20 8.12
C LYS A 166 -0.37 -10.51 8.67
N ASN A 167 0.65 -9.98 8.00
CA ASN A 167 2.03 -10.28 8.29
C ASN A 167 2.96 -9.26 7.64
N ALA A 168 4.24 -9.31 7.98
CA ALA A 168 5.25 -8.60 7.24
C ALA A 168 6.61 -9.28 7.33
N ALA A 169 7.31 -9.21 6.22
CA ALA A 169 8.68 -9.69 6.11
C ALA A 169 9.55 -8.60 5.51
N THR A 170 10.77 -8.49 6.02
CA THR A 170 11.83 -7.71 5.41
C THR A 170 12.88 -8.65 4.85
N MET A 171 13.29 -8.37 3.62
CA MET A 171 14.43 -9.01 2.98
C MET A 171 15.52 -7.98 2.78
N ASN A 172 16.72 -8.27 3.26
CA ASN A 172 17.88 -7.40 3.06
C ASN A 172 19.09 -8.26 2.70
N GLY A 173 19.45 -8.27 1.41
CA GLY A 173 20.46 -9.19 0.89
C GLY A 173 20.11 -10.65 1.21
N ASN A 174 20.94 -11.33 1.99
CA ASN A 174 20.74 -12.73 2.36
C ASN A 174 19.97 -12.91 3.69
N SER A 175 19.52 -11.83 4.31
CA SER A 175 18.77 -11.87 5.57
C SER A 175 17.27 -11.73 5.31
N TYR A 176 16.50 -12.55 6.00
CA TYR A 176 15.05 -12.56 5.98
C TYR A 176 14.55 -12.50 7.42
N ASP A 177 13.82 -11.44 7.75
CA ASP A 177 13.29 -11.22 9.09
C ASP A 177 11.77 -11.03 9.00
N THR A 178 11.03 -11.79 9.81
CA THR A 178 9.62 -11.52 10.06
C THR A 178 9.50 -10.39 11.06
N LEU A 179 8.86 -9.30 10.64
CA LEU A 179 8.61 -8.17 11.54
C LEU A 179 7.45 -8.50 12.46
N LYS A 180 7.57 -8.12 13.74
CA LYS A 180 6.49 -8.29 14.70
C LYS A 180 5.37 -7.32 14.35
N THR A 181 4.15 -7.85 14.21
CA THR A 181 2.95 -7.07 13.86
C THR A 181 2.71 -5.88 14.81
N GLU A 182 3.08 -6.01 16.08
CA GLU A 182 2.94 -4.95 17.11
C GLU A 182 3.81 -3.71 16.86
N GLU A 183 4.89 -3.85 16.08
CA GLU A 183 5.83 -2.77 15.76
C GLU A 183 5.45 -2.07 14.44
N GLN A 184 4.36 -2.50 13.79
CA GLN A 184 3.96 -2.06 12.46
C GLN A 184 2.65 -1.28 12.47
N HIS A 185 2.40 -0.56 11.38
CA HIS A 185 1.08 0.00 11.10
C HIS A 185 0.09 -1.14 10.79
N THR A 186 -0.76 -1.49 11.77
CA THR A 186 -1.71 -2.62 11.65
C THR A 186 -2.71 -2.44 10.51
N TYR A 187 -3.03 -1.22 10.15
CA TYR A 187 -4.05 -0.90 9.15
C TYR A 187 -3.49 -0.02 8.06
N MET A 188 -4.10 -0.14 6.88
CA MET A 188 -3.73 0.62 5.70
C MET A 188 -4.99 1.00 4.93
N VAL A 189 -5.06 2.27 4.53
CA VAL A 189 -5.95 2.73 3.46
C VAL A 189 -5.13 2.86 2.19
N PHE A 190 -5.65 2.29 1.12
CA PHE A 190 -5.10 2.35 -0.22
C PHE A 190 -6.12 3.03 -1.12
N VAL A 191 -5.69 4.11 -1.76
CA VAL A 191 -6.52 4.97 -2.60
C VAL A 191 -5.92 4.98 -4.00
N GLU A 192 -6.74 4.64 -5.00
CA GLU A 192 -6.41 4.83 -6.41
C GLU A 192 -7.04 6.12 -6.91
N LEU A 193 -6.21 6.94 -7.55
CA LEU A 193 -6.57 8.27 -8.04
C LEU A 193 -6.46 8.31 -9.56
N ASP A 194 -7.37 9.04 -10.20
CA ASP A 194 -7.34 9.29 -11.65
C ASP A 194 -6.33 10.37 -12.08
N CYS A 195 -5.75 11.07 -11.10
CA CYS A 195 -4.74 12.10 -11.29
C CYS A 195 -3.63 12.01 -10.23
N GLU A 196 -2.64 12.89 -10.33
CA GLU A 196 -1.53 13.02 -9.38
C GLU A 196 -1.87 13.95 -8.21
N ASP A 197 -3.00 14.65 -8.25
CA ASP A 197 -3.37 15.59 -7.20
C ASP A 197 -3.98 14.87 -5.99
N TRP A 198 -3.65 15.36 -4.80
CA TRP A 198 -4.30 14.88 -3.57
C TRP A 198 -5.74 15.43 -3.52
N PRO A 199 -6.67 14.72 -2.84
CA PRO A 199 -8.06 15.18 -2.66
C PRO A 199 -8.12 16.35 -1.67
N TRP A 200 -7.68 17.54 -2.10
CA TRP A 200 -7.43 18.69 -1.25
C TRP A 200 -8.67 19.18 -0.51
N GLU A 201 -9.85 19.14 -1.14
CA GLU A 201 -11.10 19.54 -0.50
C GLU A 201 -11.39 18.67 0.74
N GLN A 202 -11.23 17.36 0.61
CA GLN A 202 -11.43 16.39 1.69
C GLN A 202 -10.36 16.55 2.77
N LEU A 203 -9.10 16.78 2.39
CA LEU A 203 -8.02 17.07 3.34
C LEU A 203 -8.28 18.34 4.15
N PHE A 204 -8.73 19.43 3.51
CA PHE A 204 -9.07 20.65 4.24
C PHE A 204 -10.27 20.45 5.16
N ALA A 205 -11.23 19.61 4.76
CA ALA A 205 -12.39 19.28 5.59
C ALA A 205 -11.98 18.56 6.89
N LEU A 206 -10.90 17.77 6.88
CA LEU A 206 -10.39 17.08 8.09
C LEU A 206 -10.16 18.02 9.26
N ASN A 207 -9.66 19.23 9.01
CA ASN A 207 -9.36 20.22 10.04
C ASN A 207 -10.60 20.67 10.84
N SER A 208 -11.81 20.37 10.34
CA SER A 208 -13.07 20.65 11.03
C SER A 208 -13.75 19.39 11.58
N MET A 209 -13.17 18.20 11.39
CA MET A 209 -13.76 16.93 11.81
C MET A 209 -13.28 16.53 13.21
N PRO A 210 -14.19 16.40 14.21
CA PRO A 210 -13.80 15.99 15.56
C PRO A 210 -13.08 14.64 15.59
N CYS A 211 -13.54 13.66 14.80
CA CYS A 211 -12.92 12.35 14.74
C CYS A 211 -11.48 12.36 14.17
N TRP A 212 -11.13 13.30 13.30
CA TRP A 212 -9.75 13.51 12.85
C TRP A 212 -8.89 14.11 13.95
N ILE A 213 -9.37 15.20 14.56
CA ILE A 213 -8.67 15.94 15.61
C ILE A 213 -8.37 15.03 16.81
N ASP A 214 -9.38 14.27 17.26
CA ASP A 214 -9.30 13.44 18.46
C ASP A 214 -8.42 12.19 18.25
N ASN A 215 -8.36 11.66 17.03
CA ASN A 215 -7.69 10.38 16.75
C ASN A 215 -6.35 10.51 16.02
N PHE A 216 -6.24 11.38 15.01
CA PHE A 216 -5.15 11.34 14.02
C PHE A 216 -4.24 12.56 14.05
N GLU A 217 -4.78 13.78 14.18
CA GLU A 217 -4.03 15.04 13.97
C GLU A 217 -2.72 15.11 14.76
N ALA A 218 -2.77 14.83 16.07
CA ALA A 218 -1.61 14.95 16.96
C ALA A 218 -0.84 13.64 17.19
N GLN A 219 -1.20 12.55 16.51
CA GLN A 219 -0.71 11.19 16.75
C GLN A 219 -0.73 10.71 18.22
N LYS A 220 -1.67 11.22 19.02
CA LYS A 220 -1.81 10.83 20.44
C LYS A 220 -2.60 9.54 20.64
N THR A 221 -3.46 9.21 19.69
CA THR A 221 -4.36 8.05 19.71
C THR A 221 -3.95 7.04 18.63
N VAL A 222 -3.45 7.56 17.51
CA VAL A 222 -3.04 6.78 16.35
C VAL A 222 -1.68 7.27 15.85
N LYS A 223 -0.70 6.38 15.78
CA LYS A 223 0.51 6.63 14.99
C LYS A 223 0.18 6.37 13.52
N TRP A 224 0.54 7.28 12.62
CA TRP A 224 0.27 7.11 11.19
C TRP A 224 1.38 7.68 10.32
N GLN A 225 1.40 7.23 9.07
CA GLN A 225 2.25 7.74 8.00
C GLN A 225 1.48 7.73 6.68
N ALA A 226 1.88 8.60 5.75
CA ALA A 226 1.33 8.60 4.40
C ALA A 226 2.45 8.49 3.38
N SER A 227 2.12 7.95 2.21
CA SER A 227 3.02 7.92 1.06
C SER A 227 2.21 8.00 -0.23
N HIS A 228 2.82 8.56 -1.26
CA HIS A 228 2.16 8.79 -2.54
C HIS A 228 3.09 8.42 -3.68
N TYR A 229 2.54 7.68 -4.63
CA TYR A 229 3.26 7.06 -5.72
C TYR A 229 2.56 7.37 -7.04
N ILE A 230 3.31 7.79 -8.04
CA ILE A 230 2.81 7.85 -9.41
C ILE A 230 2.84 6.45 -10.01
N VAL A 231 1.77 6.03 -10.69
CA VAL A 231 1.74 4.73 -11.36
C VAL A 231 2.65 4.78 -12.57
N LYS A 232 3.71 3.96 -12.54
CA LYS A 232 4.66 3.81 -13.63
C LYS A 232 4.20 2.77 -14.64
N ARG A 233 3.67 1.65 -14.15
CA ARG A 233 3.18 0.52 -14.97
C ARG A 233 2.00 -0.16 -14.29
N ASN A 234 1.01 -0.54 -15.09
CA ASN A 234 -0.07 -1.43 -14.72
C ASN A 234 0.13 -2.76 -15.46
N TYR A 235 0.15 -3.87 -14.71
CA TYR A 235 0.24 -5.22 -15.25
C TYR A 235 -1.11 -5.89 -15.04
N GLU A 236 -1.69 -6.43 -16.10
CA GLU A 236 -2.97 -7.15 -16.05
C GLU A 236 -2.79 -8.60 -16.43
N GLY A 237 -3.40 -9.49 -15.66
CA GLY A 237 -3.31 -10.92 -15.89
C GLY A 237 -4.13 -11.28 -17.11
N GLU A 238 -3.65 -12.21 -17.93
CA GLU A 238 -4.53 -12.82 -18.93
C GLU A 238 -5.73 -13.43 -18.20
N ASN A 239 -6.94 -12.99 -18.57
CA ASN A 239 -8.19 -13.51 -18.02
C ASN A 239 -8.12 -15.04 -17.94
N ARG A 240 -8.03 -15.61 -16.73
CA ARG A 240 -8.08 -17.06 -16.47
C ARG A 240 -9.48 -17.66 -16.75
N GLN A 241 -10.22 -17.14 -17.73
CA GLN A 241 -11.54 -17.62 -18.15
C GLN A 241 -11.51 -18.57 -19.35
N GLN A 242 -10.35 -19.12 -19.72
CA GLN A 242 -10.27 -20.16 -20.76
C GLN A 242 -9.33 -21.32 -20.38
N LEU A 243 -9.67 -22.07 -19.33
CA LEU A 243 -9.30 -23.49 -19.18
C LEU A 243 -10.46 -24.27 -18.55
#